data_AF-A0A562VM00-F1
#
_entry.id   AF-A0A562VM00-F1
#
_cell.length_a   1.000
_cell.length_b   1.000
_cell.length_c   1.000
_cell.angle_alpha   90.00
_cell.angle_beta   90.00
_cell.angle_gamma   90.00
#
_symmetry.space_group_name_H-M   'P 1'
#
loop_
_entity.id
_entity.type
_entity.pdbx_description
1 polymer ?
#
loop_
_entity_poly.entity_id
_entity_poly.type
_entity_poly.pdbx_seq_one_letter_code
_entity_poly.pdbx_strand_id
1 'polypeptide(L)'
;MLQAREEKVVFSELSELCKLPGYAHAIAYFCYRENIVAYDDKMTAKDMAHLFSLTRIIRTEISTLIGLLIQVDIDYSLPPPVILQEYITRTETLLEEMHKAIAGALFVGLDPKTAIERGFNPFTFGDALREPIFYSGESAYSFQYRDFSPRKYASDDDWLISNKGFSIQEAKNVVQK
;
A
#
# COMPACT_ATOMS: atom_id res chain seq x y z
N MET A 1 17.65 18.84 0.24
CA MET A 1 16.41 18.12 -0.11
C MET A 1 16.09 18.46 -1.55
N LEU A 2 15.93 17.47 -2.42
CA LEU A 2 15.42 17.70 -3.77
C LEU A 2 14.01 18.30 -3.65
N GLN A 3 13.74 19.35 -4.41
CA GLN A 3 12.44 20.03 -4.43
C GLN A 3 11.38 19.07 -4.98
N ALA A 4 10.23 18.97 -4.30
CA ALA A 4 9.13 18.13 -4.75
C ALA A 4 8.66 18.58 -6.14
N ARG A 5 8.45 17.63 -7.05
CA ARG A 5 7.87 17.87 -8.37
C ARG A 5 6.38 18.18 -8.24
N GLU A 6 5.81 18.83 -9.25
CA GLU A 6 4.37 19.08 -9.29
C GLU A 6 3.59 17.76 -9.33
N GLU A 7 2.64 17.58 -8.40
CA GLU A 7 1.85 16.35 -8.25
C GLU A 7 1.23 15.89 -9.57
N LYS A 8 0.63 16.83 -10.32
CA LYS A 8 -0.03 16.55 -11.60
C LYS A 8 0.92 15.95 -12.64
N VAL A 9 2.17 16.42 -12.66
CA VAL A 9 3.20 15.93 -13.60
C VAL A 9 3.59 14.50 -13.23
N VAL A 10 3.85 14.25 -11.95
CA VAL A 10 4.20 12.91 -11.45
C VAL A 10 3.05 11.93 -11.70
N PHE A 11 1.80 12.35 -11.44
CA PHE A 11 0.62 11.52 -11.68
C PHE A 11 0.45 11.17 -13.17
N SER A 12 0.68 12.15 -14.05
CA SER A 12 0.61 11.91 -15.49
C SER A 12 1.66 10.91 -15.94
N GLU A 13 2.90 11.01 -15.46
CA GLU A 13 3.95 10.05 -15.79
C GLU A 13 3.64 8.64 -15.26
N LEU A 14 3.09 8.55 -14.06
CA LEU A 14 2.66 7.27 -13.48
C LEU A 14 1.52 6.65 -14.29
N SER A 15 0.56 7.48 -14.73
CA SER A 15 -0.55 7.05 -15.60
C SER A 15 -0.05 6.48 -16.92
N GLU A 16 0.89 7.16 -17.59
CA GLU A 16 1.44 6.69 -18.85
C GLU A 16 2.27 5.41 -18.68
N LEU A 17 3.05 5.30 -17.60
CA LEU A 17 3.78 4.08 -17.26
C LEU A 17 2.84 2.89 -17.07
N CYS A 18 1.72 3.08 -16.36
CA CYS A 18 0.76 2.01 -16.10
C CYS A 18 0.07 1.46 -17.35
N LYS A 19 0.10 2.21 -18.46
CA LYS A 19 -0.54 1.84 -19.74
C LYS A 19 0.42 1.12 -20.69
N LEU A 20 1.69 0.94 -20.31
CA LEU A 20 2.65 0.25 -21.15
C LEU A 20 2.35 -1.26 -21.25
N PRO A 21 2.67 -1.91 -22.40
CA PRO A 21 2.46 -3.34 -22.59
C PRO A 21 3.07 -4.21 -21.49
N GLY A 22 2.31 -5.16 -20.96
CA GLY A 22 2.80 -6.07 -19.94
C GLY A 22 2.96 -5.47 -18.53
N TYR A 23 2.54 -4.22 -18.30
CA TYR A 23 2.62 -3.58 -16.98
C TYR A 23 1.83 -4.33 -15.89
N ALA A 24 0.82 -5.12 -16.27
CA ALA A 24 0.11 -6.02 -15.35
C ALA A 24 1.06 -6.95 -14.56
N HIS A 25 2.21 -7.33 -15.15
CA HIS A 25 3.23 -8.14 -14.46
C HIS A 25 3.98 -7.37 -13.38
N ALA A 26 4.18 -6.05 -13.54
CA ALA A 26 4.75 -5.21 -12.49
C ALA A 26 3.78 -5.11 -11.29
N ILE A 27 2.48 -4.94 -11.55
CA ILE A 27 1.45 -4.99 -10.49
C ILE A 27 1.44 -6.34 -9.79
N ALA A 28 1.47 -7.45 -10.53
CA ALA A 28 1.52 -8.79 -9.95
C ALA A 28 2.75 -8.98 -9.06
N TYR A 29 3.91 -8.48 -9.49
CA TYR A 29 5.13 -8.48 -8.70
C TYR A 29 4.97 -7.67 -7.39
N PHE A 30 4.40 -6.47 -7.44
CA PHE A 30 4.13 -5.68 -6.23
C PHE A 30 3.14 -6.38 -5.30
N CYS A 31 2.06 -6.95 -5.83
CA CYS A 31 1.11 -7.74 -5.04
C CYS A 31 1.80 -8.88 -4.29
N TYR A 32 2.70 -9.61 -4.96
CA TYR A 32 3.48 -10.69 -4.35
C TYR A 32 4.46 -10.14 -3.30
N ARG A 33 5.34 -9.21 -3.70
CA ARG A 33 6.41 -8.68 -2.84
C ARG A 33 5.88 -8.02 -1.58
N GLU A 34 4.79 -7.26 -1.70
CA GLU A 34 4.30 -6.45 -0.59
C GLU A 34 3.31 -7.17 0.31
N ASN A 35 2.64 -8.23 -0.16
CA ASN A 35 1.57 -8.87 0.60
C ASN A 35 1.86 -10.32 1.01
N ILE A 36 3.01 -10.88 0.61
CA ILE A 36 3.37 -12.26 0.94
C ILE A 36 4.65 -12.28 1.77
N VAL A 37 4.54 -12.91 2.95
CA VAL A 37 5.70 -13.22 3.80
C VAL A 37 6.18 -14.62 3.44
N ALA A 38 7.25 -14.71 2.66
CA ALA A 38 7.90 -15.98 2.38
C ALA A 38 8.76 -16.39 3.59
N TYR A 39 8.60 -17.63 4.05
CA TYR A 39 9.41 -18.25 5.08
C TYR A 39 9.56 -19.74 4.76
N ASP A 40 10.58 -20.39 5.33
CA ASP A 40 10.87 -21.81 5.10
C ASP A 40 10.06 -22.70 6.06
N ASP A 41 10.66 -23.13 7.18
CA ASP A 41 9.97 -23.94 8.19
C ASP A 41 9.20 -23.08 9.22
N LYS A 42 9.88 -22.11 9.84
CA LYS A 42 9.32 -21.23 10.87
C LYS A 42 9.47 -19.77 10.49
N MET A 43 8.36 -19.04 10.52
CA MET A 43 8.34 -17.60 10.34
C MET A 43 9.08 -16.90 11.47
N THR A 44 10.01 -16.02 11.11
CA THR A 44 10.82 -15.21 12.02
C THR A 44 10.47 -13.72 11.91
N ALA A 45 10.87 -12.93 12.91
CA ALA A 45 10.73 -11.48 12.86
C ALA A 45 11.49 -10.86 11.67
N LYS A 46 12.58 -11.49 11.22
CA LYS A 46 13.35 -11.05 10.05
C LYS A 46 12.53 -11.19 8.77
N ASP A 47 11.78 -12.29 8.64
CA ASP A 47 10.92 -12.52 7.46
C ASP A 47 9.82 -11.46 7.38
N MET A 48 9.32 -10.98 8.53
CA MET A 48 8.29 -9.94 8.61
C MET A 48 8.83 -8.50 8.52
N ALA A 49 10.15 -8.29 8.63
CA ALA A 49 10.72 -6.95 8.78
C ALA A 49 10.39 -6.00 7.61
N HIS A 50 10.29 -6.54 6.39
CA HIS A 50 9.95 -5.78 5.18
C HIS A 50 8.57 -5.13 5.24
N LEU A 51 7.62 -5.69 6.02
CA LEU A 51 6.27 -5.15 6.17
C LEU A 51 6.25 -3.77 6.83
N PHE A 52 7.32 -3.42 7.56
CA PHE A 52 7.51 -2.15 8.27
C PHE A 52 8.45 -1.19 7.54
N SER A 53 8.85 -1.49 6.30
CA SER A 53 9.66 -0.57 5.51
C SER A 53 8.88 0.70 5.16
N LEU A 54 9.52 1.85 5.26
CA LEU A 54 8.95 3.12 4.79
C LEU A 54 8.92 3.22 3.26
N THR A 55 9.66 2.37 2.55
CA THR A 55 9.71 2.34 1.08
C THR A 55 8.78 1.28 0.48
N ARG A 56 7.94 0.65 1.31
CA ARG A 56 6.99 -0.38 0.89
C ARG A 56 5.83 0.28 0.15
N ILE A 57 5.45 -0.32 -0.99
CA ILE A 57 4.24 0.10 -1.70
C ILE A 57 3.02 -0.40 -0.93
N ILE A 58 2.12 0.50 -0.54
CA ILE A 58 0.89 0.19 0.20
C ILE A 58 -0.25 -0.21 -0.73
N ARG A 59 -1.32 -0.88 -0.24
CA ARG A 59 -2.36 -1.34 -1.18
C ARG A 59 -3.18 -0.19 -1.77
N THR A 60 -3.21 1.01 -1.16
CA THR A 60 -3.80 2.21 -1.80
C THR A 60 -3.04 2.60 -3.06
N GLU A 61 -1.71 2.55 -3.03
CA GLU A 61 -0.87 2.77 -4.21
C GLU A 61 -1.10 1.68 -5.24
N ILE A 62 -1.07 0.40 -4.84
CA ILE A 62 -1.36 -0.72 -5.76
C ILE A 62 -2.75 -0.56 -6.40
N SER A 63 -3.77 -0.18 -5.64
CA SER A 63 -5.12 0.09 -6.13
C SER A 63 -5.15 1.25 -7.12
N THR A 64 -4.33 2.27 -6.89
CA THR A 64 -4.15 3.39 -7.83
C THR A 64 -3.53 2.90 -9.14
N LEU A 65 -2.47 2.07 -9.08
CA LEU A 65 -1.85 1.48 -10.27
C LEU A 65 -2.86 0.64 -11.07
N ILE A 66 -3.67 -0.18 -10.39
CA ILE A 66 -4.74 -0.95 -11.02
C ILE A 66 -5.76 -0.02 -11.68
N GLY A 67 -6.20 1.02 -10.96
CA GLY A 67 -7.16 2.01 -11.46
C GLY A 67 -6.65 2.79 -12.68
N LEU A 68 -5.34 2.96 -12.82
CA LEU A 68 -4.69 3.56 -13.99
C LEU A 68 -4.61 2.57 -15.16
N LEU A 69 -4.23 1.31 -14.89
CA LEU A 69 -4.11 0.26 -15.90
C LEU A 69 -5.46 -0.04 -16.59
N ILE A 70 -6.56 -0.10 -15.84
CA ILE A 70 -7.89 -0.43 -16.41
C ILE A 70 -8.48 0.64 -17.34
N GLN A 71 -7.81 1.78 -17.50
CA GLN A 71 -8.24 2.84 -18.41
C GLN A 71 -7.94 2.52 -19.89
N VAL A 72 -7.18 1.45 -20.14
CA VAL A 72 -6.82 0.97 -21.48
C VAL A 72 -7.10 -0.51 -21.62
N ASP A 73 -7.10 -1.03 -22.85
CA ASP A 73 -7.12 -2.47 -23.09
C ASP A 73 -5.83 -3.09 -22.54
N ILE A 74 -5.98 -4.04 -21.62
CA ILE A 74 -4.85 -4.60 -20.88
C ILE A 74 -4.08 -5.57 -21.76
N ASP A 75 -2.80 -5.26 -21.99
CA ASP A 75 -1.85 -6.16 -22.61
C ASP A 75 -1.16 -7.02 -21.52
N TYR A 76 -1.39 -8.34 -21.60
CA TYR A 76 -0.86 -9.34 -20.67
C TYR A 76 0.44 -10.01 -21.16
N SER A 77 1.03 -9.54 -22.26
CA SER A 77 2.32 -10.04 -22.74
C SER A 77 3.38 -9.96 -21.63
N LEU A 78 4.20 -11.00 -21.50
CA LEU A 78 5.27 -11.02 -20.52
C LEU A 78 6.43 -10.16 -21.01
N PRO A 79 6.75 -9.03 -20.36
CA PRO A 79 7.87 -8.20 -20.77
C PRO A 79 9.20 -8.90 -20.50
N PRO A 80 10.27 -8.60 -21.26
CA PRO A 80 11.62 -9.04 -20.93
C PRO A 80 12.03 -8.58 -19.51
N PRO A 81 12.86 -9.35 -18.77
CA PRO A 81 13.23 -9.01 -17.39
C PRO A 81 13.77 -7.58 -17.20
N VAL A 82 14.54 -7.08 -18.17
CA VAL A 82 15.07 -5.70 -18.13
C VAL A 82 13.97 -4.65 -18.17
N ILE A 83 12.93 -4.88 -18.98
CA ILE A 83 11.78 -3.97 -19.12
C ILE A 83 10.91 -4.04 -17.88
N LEU A 84 10.67 -5.25 -17.35
CA LEU A 84 9.93 -5.42 -16.10
C LEU A 84 10.63 -4.69 -14.93
N GLN A 85 11.96 -4.80 -14.86
CA GLN A 85 12.75 -4.11 -13.84
C GLN A 85 12.67 -2.58 -13.99
N GLU A 86 12.68 -2.07 -15.23
CA GLU A 86 12.47 -0.65 -15.50
C GLU A 86 11.10 -0.18 -15.01
N TYR A 87 10.03 -0.93 -15.29
CA TYR A 87 8.69 -0.63 -14.78
C TYR A 87 8.68 -0.56 -13.26
N ILE A 88 9.26 -1.56 -12.59
CA ILE A 88 9.32 -1.63 -11.13
C ILE A 88 10.02 -0.38 -10.56
N THR A 89 11.24 -0.11 -11.02
CA THR A 89 12.05 0.99 -10.50
C THR A 89 11.43 2.36 -10.80
N ARG A 90 10.83 2.54 -11.98
CA ARG A 90 10.18 3.80 -12.34
C ARG A 90 8.91 4.02 -11.51
N THR A 91 8.12 2.97 -11.27
CA THR A 91 6.93 3.05 -10.41
C THR A 91 7.29 3.44 -8.98
N GLU A 92 8.29 2.79 -8.38
CA GLU A 92 8.75 3.13 -7.03
C GLU A 92 9.23 4.58 -6.94
N THR A 93 9.98 5.03 -7.95
CA THR A 93 10.46 6.42 -8.02
C THR A 93 9.30 7.41 -8.10
N LEU A 94 8.31 7.14 -8.96
CA LEU A 94 7.17 8.02 -9.17
C LEU A 94 6.23 8.04 -7.95
N LEU A 95 6.05 6.92 -7.26
CA LEU A 95 5.25 6.85 -6.03
C LEU A 95 5.94 7.61 -4.88
N GLU A 96 7.24 7.48 -4.73
CA GLU A 96 8.02 8.27 -3.76
C GLU A 96 7.96 9.79 -4.08
N GLU A 97 8.03 10.16 -5.36
CA GLU A 97 7.83 11.54 -5.80
C GLU A 97 6.40 12.03 -5.53
N MET A 98 5.40 11.16 -5.71
CA MET A 98 4.00 11.44 -5.39
C MET A 98 3.81 11.71 -3.89
N HIS A 99 4.38 10.87 -3.04
CA HIS A 99 4.34 11.05 -1.59
C HIS A 99 4.90 12.41 -1.19
N LYS A 100 6.07 12.76 -1.74
CA LYS A 100 6.70 14.08 -1.52
C LYS A 100 5.88 15.25 -2.05
N ALA A 101 5.22 15.09 -3.21
CA ALA A 101 4.39 16.14 -3.79
C ALA A 101 3.17 16.43 -2.92
N ILE A 102 2.48 15.38 -2.45
CA ILE A 102 1.30 15.51 -1.59
C ILE A 102 1.69 15.99 -0.19
N ALA A 103 2.76 15.46 0.41
CA ALA A 103 3.27 15.90 1.70
C ALA A 103 3.76 17.36 1.66
N GLY A 104 4.39 17.75 0.55
CA GLY A 104 4.89 19.11 0.33
C GLY A 104 3.78 20.15 0.35
N ALA A 105 2.57 19.82 -0.13
CA ALA A 105 1.41 20.70 -0.14
C ALA A 105 1.03 21.22 1.27
N LEU A 106 1.29 20.43 2.32
CA LEU A 106 1.09 20.83 3.72
C LEU A 106 1.96 22.03 4.12
N PHE A 107 3.17 22.13 3.58
CA PHE A 107 4.19 23.09 3.98
C PHE A 107 4.34 24.27 3.00
N VAL A 108 3.59 24.27 1.89
CA VAL A 108 3.58 25.40 0.95
C VAL A 108 3.02 26.63 1.68
N GLY A 109 3.91 27.57 2.02
CA GLY A 109 3.56 28.85 2.64
C GLY A 109 3.45 28.84 4.16
N LEU A 110 3.79 27.73 4.84
CA LEU A 110 3.77 27.64 6.30
C LEU A 110 5.17 27.40 6.86
N ASP A 111 5.72 28.40 7.55
CA ASP A 111 6.88 28.19 8.43
C ASP A 111 6.42 27.38 9.66
N PRO A 112 6.99 26.19 9.92
CA PRO A 112 6.54 25.31 10.99
C PRO A 112 6.55 25.97 12.39
N LYS A 113 7.49 26.88 12.64
CA LYS A 113 7.56 27.61 13.91
C LYS A 113 6.39 28.58 14.06
N THR A 114 6.16 29.38 13.03
CA THR A 114 5.04 30.33 12.99
C THR A 114 3.67 29.63 13.03
N ALA A 115 3.54 28.45 12.43
CA ALA A 115 2.32 27.65 12.47
C ALA A 115 1.99 27.16 13.89
N ILE A 116 2.98 26.64 14.61
CA ILE A 116 2.81 26.17 16.00
C ILE A 116 2.46 27.34 16.94
N GLU A 117 3.15 28.48 16.81
CA GLU A 117 2.91 29.68 17.63
C GLU A 117 1.50 30.26 17.44
N ARG A 118 0.90 30.07 16.25
CA ARG A 118 -0.46 30.55 15.93
C ARG A 118 -1.56 29.54 16.21
N GLY A 119 -1.23 28.36 16.76
CA GLY A 119 -2.21 27.30 16.98
C GLY A 119 -2.79 26.74 15.68
N PHE A 120 -1.97 26.68 14.62
CA PHE A 120 -2.37 26.14 13.32
C PHE A 120 -2.88 24.70 13.48
N ASN A 121 -4.13 24.47 13.09
CA ASN A 121 -4.71 23.14 13.03
C ASN A 121 -4.70 22.64 11.58
N PRO A 122 -3.80 21.73 11.19
CA PRO A 122 -3.76 21.20 9.82
C PRO A 122 -5.05 20.46 9.45
N PHE A 123 -5.79 19.92 10.42
CA PHE A 123 -7.00 19.13 10.17
C PHE A 123 -8.20 19.95 9.68
N THR A 124 -8.11 21.28 9.60
CA THR A 124 -9.16 22.13 9.02
C THR A 124 -8.98 22.40 7.52
N PHE A 125 -7.89 21.92 6.91
CA PHE A 125 -7.57 22.16 5.50
C PHE A 125 -7.59 20.86 4.71
N GLY A 126 -8.36 20.80 3.62
CA GLY A 126 -8.46 19.61 2.78
C GLY A 126 -7.11 19.13 2.26
N ASP A 127 -6.26 20.05 1.80
CA ASP A 127 -4.92 19.73 1.27
C ASP A 127 -4.02 19.04 2.30
N ALA A 128 -4.13 19.44 3.57
CA ALA A 128 -3.40 18.85 4.68
C ALA A 128 -3.88 17.44 5.04
N LEU A 129 -5.11 17.08 4.67
CA LEU A 129 -5.70 15.77 4.93
C LEU A 129 -5.39 14.77 3.82
N ARG A 130 -4.92 15.20 2.64
CA ARG A 130 -4.70 14.31 1.49
C ARG A 130 -3.65 13.25 1.75
N GLU A 131 -2.50 13.65 2.29
CA GLU A 131 -1.41 12.72 2.65
C GLU A 131 -1.87 11.67 3.65
N PRO A 132 -2.43 12.03 4.84
CA PRO A 132 -2.82 11.02 5.81
C PRO A 132 -4.00 10.19 5.31
N ILE A 133 -4.93 10.72 4.51
CA ILE A 133 -6.00 9.89 3.94
C ILE A 133 -5.43 8.84 2.99
N PHE A 134 -4.49 9.21 2.13
CA PHE A 134 -3.95 8.32 1.10
C PHE A 134 -2.93 7.32 1.66
N TYR A 135 -2.03 7.77 2.51
CA TYR A 135 -0.89 7.00 3.04
C TYR A 135 -1.07 6.50 4.48
N SER A 136 -2.17 6.84 5.16
CA SER A 136 -2.45 6.18 6.44
C SER A 136 -2.50 4.67 6.25
N GLY A 137 -1.90 3.98 7.22
CA GLY A 137 -1.80 2.53 7.21
C GLY A 137 -3.17 1.93 6.97
N GLU A 138 -3.28 1.14 5.91
CA GLU A 138 -4.51 0.44 5.65
C GLU A 138 -4.75 -0.55 6.77
N SER A 139 -5.97 -0.57 7.32
CA SER A 139 -6.71 -1.75 7.77
C SER A 139 -7.86 -1.37 8.69
N ALA A 140 -8.59 -2.41 9.08
CA ALA A 140 -9.33 -2.43 10.32
C ALA A 140 -8.34 -2.72 11.49
N TYR A 141 -8.57 -2.18 12.69
CA TYR A 141 -7.78 -2.51 13.87
C TYR A 141 -7.75 -4.02 14.15
N SER A 142 -6.76 -4.53 14.89
CA SER A 142 -6.65 -5.98 15.21
C SER A 142 -7.95 -6.57 15.77
N PHE A 143 -8.71 -5.79 16.55
CA PHE A 143 -10.02 -6.22 17.05
C PHE A 143 -11.08 -6.39 15.94
N GLN A 144 -11.03 -5.56 14.89
CA GLN A 144 -11.92 -5.68 13.74
C GLN A 144 -11.55 -6.90 12.89
N TYR A 145 -10.26 -7.20 12.71
CA TYR A 145 -9.84 -8.45 12.06
C TYR A 145 -10.25 -9.70 12.82
N ARG A 146 -10.13 -9.68 14.14
CA ARG A 146 -10.70 -10.72 15.01
C ARG A 146 -12.21 -10.86 14.78
N ASP A 147 -12.93 -9.74 14.63
CA ASP A 147 -14.38 -9.80 14.42
C ASP A 147 -14.77 -10.27 13.02
N PHE A 148 -13.93 -10.03 12.00
CA PHE A 148 -14.10 -10.54 10.63
C PHE A 148 -13.65 -11.99 10.43
N SER A 149 -12.79 -12.52 11.31
CA SER A 149 -12.21 -13.86 11.13
C SER A 149 -13.26 -14.98 10.97
N PRO A 150 -14.38 -15.03 11.73
CA PRO A 150 -15.36 -16.11 11.56
C PRO A 150 -16.00 -16.09 10.18
N ARG A 151 -16.25 -14.89 9.63
CA ARG A 151 -16.83 -14.75 8.29
C ARG A 151 -15.83 -15.10 7.20
N LYS A 152 -14.55 -14.77 7.41
CA LYS A 152 -13.47 -15.03 6.45
C LYS A 152 -13.19 -16.52 6.29
N TYR A 153 -13.15 -17.27 7.40
CA TYR A 153 -12.77 -18.69 7.39
C TYR A 153 -13.97 -19.63 7.59
N ALA A 154 -15.20 -19.15 7.41
CA ALA A 154 -16.41 -19.96 7.60
C ALA A 154 -16.38 -21.24 6.73
N SER A 155 -15.91 -21.13 5.49
CA SER A 155 -15.80 -22.25 4.55
C SER A 155 -14.71 -23.26 4.93
N ASP A 156 -13.75 -22.87 5.77
CA ASP A 156 -12.60 -23.67 6.18
C ASP A 156 -12.77 -24.24 7.60
N ASP A 157 -13.90 -24.00 8.27
CA ASP A 157 -14.08 -24.32 9.69
C ASP A 157 -13.98 -25.83 9.96
N ASP A 158 -14.61 -26.65 9.12
CA ASP A 158 -14.52 -28.12 9.19
C ASP A 158 -13.07 -28.60 9.02
N TRP A 159 -12.30 -27.95 8.14
CA TRP A 159 -10.89 -28.26 7.94
C TRP A 159 -10.05 -27.88 9.16
N LEU A 160 -10.31 -26.70 9.76
CA LEU A 160 -9.62 -26.24 10.97
C LEU A 160 -9.89 -27.18 12.15
N ILE A 161 -11.14 -27.60 12.35
CA ILE A 161 -11.49 -28.57 13.39
C ILE A 161 -10.74 -29.89 13.16
N SER A 162 -10.78 -30.41 11.94
CA SER A 162 -10.19 -31.72 11.61
C SER A 162 -8.65 -31.75 11.66
N ASN A 163 -7.99 -30.63 11.36
CA ASN A 163 -6.52 -30.58 11.19
C ASN A 163 -5.79 -29.77 12.26
N LYS A 164 -6.48 -28.86 12.94
CA LYS A 164 -5.91 -27.96 13.96
C LYS A 164 -6.56 -28.14 15.34
N GLY A 165 -7.70 -28.84 15.42
CA GLY A 165 -8.36 -29.16 16.69
C GLY A 165 -9.13 -28.00 17.31
N PHE A 166 -9.46 -26.97 16.53
CA PHE A 166 -10.29 -25.85 16.95
C PHE A 166 -11.08 -25.28 15.76
N SER A 167 -12.24 -24.69 16.05
CA SER A 167 -13.04 -23.88 15.12
C SER A 167 -12.53 -22.44 15.04
N ILE A 168 -12.85 -21.73 13.96
CA ILE A 168 -12.53 -20.31 13.84
C ILE A 168 -13.21 -19.48 14.94
N GLN A 169 -14.38 -19.91 15.41
CA GLN A 169 -15.08 -19.24 16.50
C GLN A 169 -14.34 -19.36 17.82
N GLU A 170 -13.77 -20.53 18.12
CA GLU A 170 -12.91 -20.73 19.30
C GLU A 170 -11.62 -19.91 19.19
N ALA A 171 -10.99 -19.89 18.01
CA ALA A 171 -9.81 -19.06 17.74
C ALA A 171 -10.09 -17.56 17.96
N LYS A 172 -11.28 -17.07 17.56
CA LYS A 172 -11.71 -15.69 17.84
C LYS A 172 -11.85 -15.42 19.35
N ASN A 173 -12.40 -16.37 20.11
CA ASN A 173 -12.72 -16.18 21.53
C ASN A 173 -11.48 -16.05 22.41
N VAL A 174 -10.36 -16.68 22.04
CA VAL A 174 -9.10 -16.63 22.82
C VAL A 174 -8.29 -15.35 22.58
N VAL A 175 -8.50 -14.65 21.46
CA VAL A 175 -7.83 -13.37 21.16
C VAL A 175 -8.55 -12.24 21.90
N GLN A 176 -8.02 -11.86 23.07
CA GLN A 176 -8.49 -10.72 23.85
C GLN A 176 -8.05 -9.38 23.25
N LYS A 177 -8.78 -8.30 23.59
CA LYS A 177 -8.48 -6.93 23.13
C LYS A 177 -7.24 -6.36 23.78
#